data_AF-A0A6J7FPB0-F1
#
_entry.id   AF-A0A6J7FPB0-F1
#
_cell.length_a   1.000
_cell.length_b   1.000
_cell.length_c   1.000
_cell.angle_alpha   90.00
_cell.angle_beta   90.00
_cell.angle_gamma   90.00
#
_symmetry.space_group_name_H-M   'P 1'
#
loop_
_entity.id
_entity.type
_entity.pdbx_description
1 polymer ?
#
loop_
_entity_poly.entity_id
_entity_poly.type
_entity_poly.pdbx_seq_one_letter_code
_entity_poly.pdbx_strand_id
1 'polypeptide(L)'
;MTDPVRLAHVQGLVGSDLAGEMLQTLRELGGEGRRKDLIDAAIARHGWSPDELAVGPARRGTAQKTRVRLAYDDALDVLKLRGDLESTGVYGHWRLTERALESSAPAVAGAVEPVAPHRFGRVYLASVGVSGAPVDDNYDPAAFEHLWFASTSKQVEKGGHVFIVGVDLQGAILGLYRVESGGMQTNVPHPTDSVRWRYSLRVTPLASVRASDARRVAGVRAPQGNLVRAKSELVDELYAALADHALPQADESSAAADVGVAEVLEVPGPEVVLRRPRLFDPDRAPTPAEVSEQTWVGGGEALALQEKARQGHHEILARLAGHLQHQGWSLAEEIPMAVDLWSTSPHVGRVLFEAKTVREQNVVKQSRAGLAQLLEYRLLHGAPTDALCLVTDAPLPAERASLLQDLDVAVLVVDEHGWVAQNARARELELGEDTPAAADEPTGAARHRDLIGASSL
;
A
#
# COMPACT_ATOMS: atom_id res chain seq x y z
N MET A 1 -13.02 40.53 0.75
CA MET A 1 -12.90 39.47 -0.26
C MET A 1 -11.55 38.85 -0.08
N THR A 2 -11.50 37.58 0.29
CA THR A 2 -10.26 36.82 0.48
C THR A 2 -9.57 36.63 -0.87
N ASP A 3 -8.26 36.81 -0.90
CA ASP A 3 -7.44 36.59 -2.08
C ASP A 3 -7.53 35.10 -2.52
N PRO A 4 -7.98 34.78 -3.74
CA PRO A 4 -8.09 33.40 -4.22
C PRO A 4 -6.76 32.66 -4.20
N VAL A 5 -5.62 33.35 -4.32
CA VAL A 5 -4.28 32.76 -4.24
C VAL A 5 -4.03 32.22 -2.82
N ARG A 6 -4.41 32.98 -1.80
CA ARG A 6 -4.29 32.56 -0.40
C ARG A 6 -5.20 31.37 -0.06
N LEU A 7 -6.41 31.34 -0.61
CA LEU A 7 -7.32 30.19 -0.42
C LEU A 7 -6.76 28.91 -1.05
N ALA A 8 -6.19 28.99 -2.25
CA ALA A 8 -5.53 27.86 -2.90
C ALA A 8 -4.32 27.38 -2.09
N HIS A 9 -3.54 28.30 -1.54
CA HIS A 9 -2.42 27.97 -0.65
C HIS A 9 -2.90 27.19 0.60
N VAL A 10 -3.96 27.66 1.28
CA VAL A 10 -4.53 26.96 2.46
C VAL A 10 -5.00 25.54 2.11
N GLN A 11 -5.58 25.33 0.93
CA GLN A 11 -5.99 24.00 0.47
C GLN A 11 -4.79 23.06 0.27
N GLY A 12 -3.68 23.59 -0.23
CA GLY A 12 -2.44 22.87 -0.51
C GLY A 12 -1.57 22.57 0.71
N LEU A 13 -1.80 23.22 1.86
CA LEU A 13 -0.98 23.02 3.07
C LEU A 13 -0.87 21.55 3.46
N VAL A 14 0.36 21.08 3.64
CA VAL A 14 0.67 19.78 4.25
C VAL A 14 1.48 19.97 5.52
N GLY A 15 1.44 18.98 6.43
CA GLY A 15 2.11 19.10 7.73
C GLY A 15 3.62 19.35 7.66
N SER A 16 4.29 18.93 6.58
CA SER A 16 5.72 19.19 6.39
C SER A 16 6.04 20.68 6.24
N ASP A 17 5.14 21.46 5.63
CA ASP A 17 5.36 22.88 5.36
C ASP A 17 5.31 23.68 6.66
N LEU A 18 4.49 23.23 7.62
CA LEU A 18 4.26 23.88 8.91
C LEU A 18 5.13 23.31 10.05
N ALA A 19 5.96 22.29 9.79
CA ALA A 19 6.75 21.63 10.82
C ALA A 19 7.76 22.58 11.48
N GLY A 20 8.46 23.42 10.70
CA GLY A 20 9.40 24.40 11.24
C GLY A 20 8.73 25.47 12.10
N GLU A 21 7.57 25.95 11.68
CA GLU A 21 6.73 26.90 12.42
C GLU A 21 6.23 26.34 13.75
N MET A 22 5.75 25.11 13.72
CA MET A 22 5.29 24.39 14.91
C MET A 22 6.46 24.17 15.89
N LEU A 23 7.65 23.82 15.39
CA LEU A 23 8.84 23.64 16.20
C LEU A 23 9.25 24.95 16.90
N GLN A 24 9.20 26.07 16.18
CA GLN A 24 9.47 27.39 16.75
C GLN A 24 8.44 27.76 17.83
N THR A 25 7.16 27.49 17.57
CA THR A 25 6.07 27.72 18.55
C THR A 25 6.31 26.92 19.83
N LEU A 26 6.68 25.64 19.70
CA LEU A 26 7.01 24.78 20.84
C LEU A 26 8.16 25.34 21.69
N ARG A 27 9.24 25.82 21.06
CA ARG A 27 10.38 26.41 21.78
C ARG A 27 9.98 27.62 22.61
N GLU A 28 9.15 28.50 22.05
CA GLU A 28 8.69 29.71 22.73
C GLU A 28 7.75 29.42 23.90
N LEU A 29 7.03 28.30 23.84
CA LEU A 29 6.19 27.81 24.94
C LEU A 29 6.97 27.04 26.01
N GLY A 30 8.31 27.08 25.98
CA GLY A 30 9.17 26.39 26.94
C GLY A 30 9.50 24.94 26.58
N GLY A 31 9.23 24.53 25.33
CA GLY A 31 9.59 23.23 24.80
C GLY A 31 8.62 22.11 25.11
N GLU A 32 7.47 22.37 25.73
CA GLU A 32 6.44 21.37 25.97
C GLU A 32 5.03 21.96 26.00
N GLY A 33 4.02 21.11 25.77
CA GLY A 33 2.62 21.53 25.92
C GLY A 33 1.62 20.48 25.44
N ARG A 34 0.33 20.75 25.71
CA ARG A 34 -0.77 19.94 25.18
C ARG A 34 -0.97 20.25 23.70
N ARG A 35 -1.19 19.20 22.90
CA ARG A 35 -1.43 19.23 21.45
C ARG A 35 -2.41 20.31 21.03
N LYS A 36 -3.53 20.43 21.74
CA LYS A 36 -4.53 21.47 21.45
C LYS A 36 -3.94 22.87 21.59
N ASP A 37 -3.28 23.14 22.72
CA ASP A 37 -2.75 24.45 23.09
C ASP A 37 -1.57 24.83 22.17
N LEU A 38 -0.75 23.85 21.78
CA LEU A 38 0.33 24.04 20.79
C LEU A 38 -0.22 24.45 19.41
N ILE A 39 -1.27 23.77 18.94
CA ILE A 39 -1.92 24.09 17.67
C ILE A 39 -2.59 25.48 17.73
N ASP A 40 -3.26 25.79 18.84
CA ASP A 40 -3.91 27.09 19.03
C ASP A 40 -2.87 28.23 19.07
N ALA A 41 -1.75 28.03 19.75
CA ALA A 41 -0.65 28.98 19.78
C ALA A 41 0.01 29.18 18.41
N ALA A 42 0.22 28.10 17.66
CA ALA A 42 0.76 28.19 16.29
C ALA A 42 -0.20 28.98 15.38
N ILE A 43 -1.49 28.65 15.41
CA ILE A 43 -2.49 29.38 14.62
C ILE A 43 -2.52 30.87 14.99
N ALA A 44 -2.48 31.21 16.29
CA ALA A 44 -2.48 32.59 16.75
C ALA A 44 -1.22 33.35 16.31
N ARG A 45 -0.06 32.68 16.33
CA ARG A 45 1.24 33.26 15.93
C ARG A 45 1.29 33.62 14.46
N HIS A 46 0.79 32.73 13.59
CA HIS A 46 0.92 32.87 12.14
C HIS A 46 -0.14 33.79 11.51
N GLY A 47 -1.01 34.37 12.32
CA GLY A 47 -1.90 35.46 11.89
C GLY A 47 -2.92 35.06 10.83
N TRP A 48 -3.35 33.78 10.82
CA TRP A 48 -4.37 33.28 9.91
C TRP A 48 -5.66 34.10 10.02
N SER A 49 -6.16 34.58 8.89
CA SER A 49 -7.40 35.35 8.84
C SER A 49 -8.63 34.47 9.12
N PRO A 50 -9.76 35.05 9.55
CA PRO A 50 -11.00 34.30 9.74
C PRO A 50 -11.44 33.52 8.49
N ASP A 51 -11.25 34.09 7.31
CA ASP A 51 -11.60 33.47 6.03
C ASP A 51 -10.73 32.23 5.72
N GLU A 52 -9.42 32.30 6.02
CA GLU A 52 -8.49 31.18 5.84
C GLU A 52 -8.79 30.04 6.83
N LEU A 53 -9.15 30.38 8.06
CA LEU A 53 -9.61 29.40 9.05
C LEU A 53 -10.96 28.80 8.70
N ALA A 54 -11.80 29.50 7.93
CA ALA A 54 -13.10 29.01 7.47
C ALA A 54 -13.01 28.06 6.25
N VAL A 55 -11.84 27.90 5.62
CA VAL A 55 -11.66 26.95 4.51
C VAL A 55 -12.04 25.55 4.97
N GLY A 56 -13.03 24.99 4.25
CA GLY A 56 -13.98 24.00 4.73
C GLY A 56 -13.41 22.76 5.42
N PRO A 57 -14.27 22.02 6.14
CA PRO A 57 -13.84 20.89 6.94
C PRO A 57 -13.24 19.80 6.05
N ALA A 58 -11.94 19.56 6.16
CA ALA A 58 -11.38 18.30 5.71
C ALA A 58 -11.79 17.23 6.74
N ARG A 59 -12.46 16.17 6.30
CA ARG A 59 -12.89 15.09 7.20
C ARG A 59 -11.69 14.20 7.53
N ARG A 60 -11.33 14.14 8.80
CA ARG A 60 -10.50 13.08 9.38
C ARG A 60 -11.18 12.58 10.66
N GLY A 61 -11.88 11.45 10.57
CA GLY A 61 -12.68 10.90 11.67
C GLY A 61 -14.03 11.61 11.88
N THR A 62 -14.52 11.64 13.12
CA THR A 62 -15.85 12.16 13.50
C THR A 62 -15.90 13.66 13.79
N ALA A 63 -14.75 14.31 13.96
CA ALA A 63 -14.68 15.75 14.28
C ALA A 63 -14.44 16.58 13.01
N GLN A 64 -15.24 17.64 12.82
CA GLN A 64 -14.96 18.66 11.82
C GLN A 64 -13.81 19.55 12.32
N LYS A 65 -12.67 19.49 11.64
CA LYS A 65 -11.53 20.39 11.85
C LYS A 65 -11.36 21.25 10.60
N THR A 66 -10.90 22.49 10.78
CA THR A 66 -10.52 23.36 9.66
C THR A 66 -9.26 22.82 8.99
N ARG A 67 -9.05 23.15 7.71
CA ARG A 67 -7.88 22.66 6.95
C ARG A 67 -6.55 23.04 7.60
N VAL A 68 -6.41 24.29 8.04
CA VAL A 68 -5.22 24.81 8.75
C VAL A 68 -4.94 24.01 10.04
N ARG A 69 -5.99 23.73 10.81
CA ARG A 69 -5.84 22.97 12.06
C ARG A 69 -5.38 21.54 11.79
N LEU A 70 -5.88 20.90 10.72
CA LEU A 70 -5.41 19.58 10.29
C LEU A 70 -3.96 19.60 9.83
N ALA A 71 -3.54 20.64 9.10
CA ALA A 71 -2.16 20.77 8.67
C ALA A 71 -1.19 20.90 9.88
N TYR A 72 -1.53 21.69 10.91
CA TYR A 72 -0.73 21.73 12.15
C TYR A 72 -0.80 20.44 12.98
N ASP A 73 -1.94 19.74 12.96
CA ASP A 73 -2.08 18.41 13.55
C ASP A 73 -1.09 17.43 12.88
N ASP A 74 -1.04 17.43 11.54
CA ASP A 74 -0.08 16.66 10.75
C ASP A 74 1.36 17.13 10.98
N ALA A 75 1.60 18.43 11.19
CA ALA A 75 2.93 18.97 11.48
C ALA A 75 3.50 18.44 12.81
N LEU A 76 2.68 18.31 13.85
CA LEU A 76 3.09 17.66 15.11
C LEU A 76 3.41 16.18 14.90
N ASP A 77 2.67 15.49 14.03
CA ASP A 77 2.97 14.11 13.69
C ASP A 77 4.29 14.03 12.90
N VAL A 78 4.57 14.97 11.99
CA VAL A 78 5.87 15.09 11.30
C VAL A 78 7.02 15.30 12.30
N LEU A 79 6.89 16.25 13.24
CA LEU A 79 7.92 16.50 14.25
C LEU A 79 8.14 15.30 15.18
N LYS A 80 7.05 14.60 15.56
CA LYS A 80 7.15 13.31 16.24
C LYS A 80 7.90 12.30 15.39
N LEU A 81 7.58 12.18 14.10
CA LEU A 81 8.23 11.24 13.18
C LEU A 81 9.71 11.58 12.89
N ARG A 82 10.11 12.84 13.08
CA ARG A 82 11.52 13.28 13.03
C ARG A 82 12.26 12.99 14.33
N GLY A 83 11.55 12.72 15.42
CA GLY A 83 12.12 12.59 16.76
C GLY A 83 12.43 13.91 17.43
N ASP A 84 11.85 14.99 16.92
CA ASP A 84 11.92 16.30 17.56
C ASP A 84 10.98 16.35 18.78
N LEU A 85 9.95 15.50 18.80
CA LEU A 85 8.98 15.40 19.88
C LEU A 85 8.88 14.01 20.48
N GLU A 86 8.71 13.96 21.80
CA GLU A 86 8.34 12.77 22.55
C GLU A 86 7.05 13.00 23.36
N SER A 87 6.34 11.90 23.64
CA SER A 87 5.13 11.93 24.48
C SER A 87 5.54 11.88 25.95
N THR A 88 5.03 12.78 26.79
CA THR A 88 5.37 12.82 28.22
C THR A 88 4.60 11.80 29.07
N GLY A 89 3.91 10.84 28.44
CA GLY A 89 3.04 9.86 29.10
C GLY A 89 1.63 10.39 29.44
N VAL A 90 1.42 11.70 29.36
CA VAL A 90 0.08 12.31 29.41
C VAL A 90 -0.48 12.36 27.99
N TYR A 91 -1.68 11.79 27.77
CA TYR A 91 -2.29 11.74 26.45
C TYR A 91 -2.39 13.13 25.81
N GLY A 92 -1.78 13.27 24.63
CA GLY A 92 -1.78 14.52 23.87
C GLY A 92 -0.84 15.59 24.43
N HIS A 93 0.10 15.26 25.32
CA HIS A 93 1.15 16.16 25.76
C HIS A 93 2.48 15.82 25.09
N TRP A 94 3.12 16.83 24.51
CA TRP A 94 4.35 16.70 23.74
C TRP A 94 5.46 17.53 24.36
N ARG A 95 6.69 17.04 24.26
CA ARG A 95 7.91 17.73 24.70
C ARG A 95 8.98 17.61 23.63
N LEU A 96 9.75 18.68 23.42
CA LEU A 96 10.94 18.68 22.58
C LEU A 96 11.99 17.74 23.16
N THR A 97 12.57 16.90 22.32
CA THR A 97 13.72 16.08 22.71
C THR A 97 14.94 16.96 22.96
N GLU A 98 15.91 16.49 23.77
CA GLU A 98 17.17 17.21 24.02
C GLU A 98 17.87 17.61 22.70
N ARG A 99 17.87 16.70 21.71
CA ARG A 99 18.37 16.96 20.36
C ARG A 99 17.70 18.18 19.69
N ALA A 100 16.37 18.30 19.78
CA ALA A 100 15.63 19.40 19.14
C ALA A 100 15.83 20.73 19.86
N LEU A 101 16.17 20.69 21.15
CA LEU A 101 16.60 21.86 21.92
C LEU A 101 18.02 22.28 21.51
N GLU A 102 18.93 21.32 21.32
CA GLU A 102 20.32 21.54 20.92
C GLU A 102 20.48 21.99 19.46
N SER A 103 19.61 21.56 18.54
CA SER A 103 19.67 21.94 17.11
C SER A 103 19.28 23.39 16.82
N SER A 104 19.18 24.24 17.85
CA SER A 104 18.86 25.67 17.74
C SER A 104 20.09 26.54 17.40
N ALA A 105 21.29 25.96 17.34
CA ALA A 105 22.45 26.65 16.77
C ALA A 105 22.24 26.86 15.25
N PRO A 106 22.46 28.08 14.70
CA PRO A 106 22.38 28.29 13.26
C PRO A 106 23.32 27.30 12.58
N ALA A 107 22.80 26.55 11.61
CA ALA A 107 23.57 25.58 10.85
C ALA A 107 24.84 26.26 10.34
N VAL A 108 26.00 25.80 10.80
CA VAL A 108 27.28 26.25 10.25
C VAL A 108 27.31 25.73 8.82
N ALA A 109 27.14 26.64 7.85
CA ALA A 109 27.17 26.32 6.44
C ALA A 109 28.42 25.50 6.12
N GLY A 110 28.23 24.24 5.69
CA GLY A 110 29.31 23.33 5.32
C GLY A 110 29.62 22.21 6.34
N ALA A 111 28.96 22.14 7.49
CA ALA A 111 29.04 20.94 8.32
C ALA A 111 28.23 19.80 7.67
N VAL A 112 28.89 18.68 7.34
CA VAL A 112 28.20 17.46 6.90
C VAL A 112 27.39 16.95 8.09
N GLU A 113 26.07 17.14 8.03
CA GLU A 113 25.19 16.63 9.08
C GLU A 113 25.30 15.09 9.08
N PRO A 114 25.66 14.46 10.20
CA PRO A 114 25.72 13.01 10.26
C PRO A 114 24.36 12.43 9.89
N VAL A 115 24.35 11.37 9.10
CA VAL A 115 23.11 10.66 8.73
C VAL A 115 22.45 10.15 10.00
N ALA A 116 21.45 10.88 10.47
CA ALA A 116 20.73 10.50 11.67
C ALA A 116 19.79 9.32 11.37
N PRO A 117 19.73 8.30 12.24
CA PRO A 117 18.74 7.25 12.13
C PRO A 117 17.34 7.84 12.04
N HIS A 118 16.60 7.46 11.00
CA HIS A 118 15.22 7.89 10.84
C HIS A 118 14.35 7.15 11.87
N ARG A 119 14.22 7.74 13.07
CA ARG A 119 13.62 7.09 14.26
C ARG A 119 12.16 6.64 14.10
N PHE A 120 11.45 7.17 13.11
CA PHE A 120 10.05 6.80 12.84
C PHE A 120 9.74 6.61 11.35
N GLY A 121 10.74 6.78 10.50
CA GLY A 121 10.61 6.58 9.07
C GLY A 121 10.56 5.11 8.79
N ARG A 122 9.79 4.73 7.77
CA ARG A 122 9.91 3.40 7.23
C ARG A 122 11.29 3.33 6.54
N VAL A 123 12.11 2.44 7.06
CA VAL A 123 13.41 2.08 6.47
C VAL A 123 13.17 0.91 5.53
N TYR A 124 13.75 1.00 4.34
CA TYR A 124 13.63 -0.02 3.30
C TYR A 124 15.00 -0.46 2.83
N LEU A 125 15.03 -1.67 2.26
CA LEU A 125 16.15 -2.25 1.56
C LEU A 125 15.78 -2.34 0.08
N ALA A 126 16.70 -1.95 -0.77
CA ALA A 126 16.71 -2.20 -2.21
C ALA A 126 18.02 -2.92 -2.56
N SER A 127 18.08 -3.58 -3.70
CA SER A 127 19.32 -4.19 -4.17
C SER A 127 19.82 -3.59 -5.48
N VAL A 128 21.14 -3.68 -5.67
CA VAL A 128 21.81 -3.40 -6.93
C VAL A 128 22.78 -4.53 -7.29
N GLY A 129 22.97 -4.75 -8.58
CA GLY A 129 23.78 -5.85 -9.12
C GLY A 129 22.94 -7.03 -9.59
N VAL A 130 23.62 -8.02 -10.13
CA VAL A 130 23.02 -9.26 -10.66
C VAL A 130 23.68 -10.43 -9.95
N SER A 131 22.91 -11.45 -9.60
CA SER A 131 23.45 -12.66 -8.98
C SER A 131 24.59 -13.25 -9.83
N GLY A 132 25.75 -13.46 -9.23
CA GLY A 132 26.95 -13.98 -9.88
C GLY A 132 27.80 -12.92 -10.61
N ALA A 133 27.43 -11.64 -10.52
CA ALA A 133 28.19 -10.50 -11.01
C ALA A 133 28.27 -9.42 -9.89
N PRO A 134 29.38 -9.36 -9.13
CA PRO A 134 29.52 -8.40 -8.05
C PRO A 134 29.39 -6.96 -8.57
N VAL A 135 28.87 -6.08 -7.71
CA VAL A 135 28.77 -4.66 -8.00
C VAL A 135 30.18 -4.09 -8.17
N ASP A 136 30.41 -3.40 -9.28
CA ASP A 136 31.71 -2.79 -9.61
C ASP A 136 32.06 -1.67 -8.60
N ASP A 137 33.35 -1.50 -8.28
CA ASP A 137 33.83 -0.44 -7.37
C ASP A 137 33.57 0.97 -7.91
N ASN A 138 33.34 1.12 -9.22
CA ASN A 138 32.94 2.38 -9.84
C ASN A 138 31.44 2.65 -9.74
N TYR A 139 30.66 1.77 -9.11
CA TYR A 139 29.26 2.05 -8.81
C TYR A 139 29.16 3.21 -7.82
N ASP A 140 28.59 4.33 -8.26
CA ASP A 140 28.36 5.49 -7.42
C ASP A 140 26.86 5.68 -7.14
N PRO A 141 26.38 5.31 -5.95
CA PRO A 141 25.03 5.64 -5.51
C PRO A 141 24.68 7.13 -5.63
N ALA A 142 25.63 8.04 -5.49
CA ALA A 142 25.33 9.47 -5.56
C ALA A 142 24.90 9.94 -6.96
N ALA A 143 25.17 9.16 -8.00
CA ALA A 143 24.85 9.51 -9.39
C ALA A 143 23.38 9.30 -9.77
N PHE A 144 22.56 8.69 -8.91
CA PHE A 144 21.20 8.30 -9.24
C PHE A 144 20.14 9.19 -8.56
N GLU A 145 19.34 9.87 -9.37
CA GLU A 145 18.14 10.60 -8.89
C GLU A 145 16.90 9.71 -8.76
N HIS A 146 16.95 8.51 -9.36
CA HIS A 146 15.87 7.55 -9.36
C HIS A 146 16.40 6.15 -9.06
N LEU A 147 15.63 5.36 -8.32
CA LEU A 147 15.81 3.92 -8.17
C LEU A 147 14.70 3.21 -8.91
N TRP A 148 14.96 2.06 -9.55
CA TRP A 148 13.94 1.32 -10.28
C TRP A 148 13.71 -0.09 -9.74
N PHE A 149 12.47 -0.56 -9.88
CA PHE A 149 11.95 -1.79 -9.28
C PHE A 149 11.04 -2.53 -10.26
N ALA A 150 10.99 -3.85 -10.12
CA ALA A 150 10.17 -4.72 -10.95
C ALA A 150 8.72 -4.82 -10.47
N SER A 151 8.49 -4.58 -9.17
CA SER A 151 7.16 -4.54 -8.57
C SER A 151 6.90 -3.25 -7.79
N THR A 152 5.61 -2.93 -7.62
CA THR A 152 5.18 -1.78 -6.82
C THR A 152 5.27 -2.09 -5.32
N SER A 153 5.57 -1.08 -4.51
CA SER A 153 5.45 -1.14 -3.06
C SER A 153 4.51 -0.05 -2.56
N LYS A 154 3.32 -0.46 -2.11
CA LYS A 154 2.31 0.44 -1.51
C LYS A 154 2.74 1.02 -0.17
N GLN A 155 3.86 0.57 0.37
CA GLN A 155 4.31 0.96 1.70
C GLN A 155 5.25 2.16 1.67
N VAL A 156 5.72 2.61 0.50
CA VAL A 156 6.71 3.70 0.38
C VAL A 156 6.06 5.05 0.61
N GLU A 157 6.69 5.84 1.46
CA GLU A 157 6.23 7.18 1.80
C GLU A 157 7.38 8.18 1.60
N LYS A 158 7.03 9.40 1.20
CA LYS A 158 7.99 10.51 1.09
C LYS A 158 8.68 10.72 2.45
N GLY A 159 9.99 10.96 2.40
CA GLY A 159 10.86 11.07 3.58
C GLY A 159 11.40 9.73 4.09
N GLY A 160 10.86 8.59 3.63
CA GLY A 160 11.41 7.27 3.95
C GLY A 160 12.87 7.12 3.54
N HIS A 161 13.57 6.16 4.15
CA HIS A 161 14.99 5.91 3.88
C HIS A 161 15.17 4.57 3.17
N VAL A 162 15.95 4.54 2.09
CA VAL A 162 16.23 3.33 1.30
C VAL A 162 17.72 3.04 1.34
N PHE A 163 18.09 1.91 1.93
CA PHE A 163 19.45 1.38 1.89
C PHE A 163 19.64 0.52 0.65
N ILE A 164 20.77 0.71 -0.05
CA ILE A 164 21.16 -0.14 -1.19
C ILE A 164 22.07 -1.25 -0.71
N VAL A 165 21.70 -2.48 -1.07
CA VAL A 165 22.43 -3.69 -0.75
C VAL A 165 22.99 -4.31 -2.03
N GLY A 166 24.28 -4.61 -2.07
CA GLY A 166 24.88 -5.32 -3.21
C GLY A 166 24.44 -6.79 -3.23
N VAL A 167 23.90 -7.29 -4.36
CA VAL A 167 23.31 -8.65 -4.47
C VAL A 167 24.31 -9.75 -4.08
N ASP A 168 25.55 -9.70 -4.57
CA ASP A 168 26.58 -10.72 -4.29
C ASP A 168 27.47 -10.40 -3.09
N LEU A 169 27.27 -9.24 -2.46
CA LEU A 169 28.14 -8.78 -1.37
C LEU A 169 27.67 -9.24 0.01
N GLN A 170 26.80 -10.26 0.08
CA GLN A 170 26.32 -10.87 1.33
C GLN A 170 25.76 -9.84 2.33
N GLY A 171 24.96 -8.88 1.84
CA GLY A 171 24.37 -7.85 2.71
C GLY A 171 25.23 -6.61 2.94
N ALA A 172 26.24 -6.36 2.09
CA ALA A 172 27.01 -5.12 2.15
C ALA A 172 26.17 -3.91 1.72
N ILE A 173 26.28 -2.83 2.51
CA ILE A 173 25.53 -1.59 2.31
C ILE A 173 26.36 -0.61 1.49
N LEU A 174 25.85 -0.26 0.31
CA LEU A 174 26.53 0.60 -0.66
C LEU A 174 26.12 2.06 -0.56
N GLY A 175 24.91 2.33 -0.08
CA GLY A 175 24.43 3.70 0.03
C GLY A 175 23.10 3.81 0.72
N LEU A 176 22.72 5.05 0.97
CA LEU A 176 21.45 5.43 1.57
C LEU A 176 20.84 6.58 0.79
N TYR A 177 19.54 6.48 0.57
CA TYR A 177 18.75 7.50 -0.08
C TYR A 177 17.57 7.94 0.79
N ARG A 178 17.18 9.21 0.66
CA ARG A 178 15.88 9.73 1.08
C ARG A 178 14.89 9.62 -0.06
N VAL A 179 13.66 9.20 0.23
CA VAL A 179 12.57 9.14 -0.75
C VAL A 179 11.94 10.52 -0.93
N GLU A 180 11.90 11.03 -2.15
CA GLU A 180 11.33 12.35 -2.46
C GLU A 180 9.90 12.26 -3.00
N SER A 181 9.53 11.14 -3.64
CA SER A 181 8.18 10.94 -4.16
C SER A 181 7.21 10.38 -3.11
N GLY A 182 5.93 10.72 -3.22
CA GLY A 182 4.85 10.19 -2.37
C GLY A 182 4.45 8.73 -2.67
N GLY A 183 5.35 7.95 -3.25
CA GLY A 183 5.11 6.59 -3.76
C GLY A 183 5.94 6.28 -5.00
N MET A 184 5.78 5.06 -5.53
CA MET A 184 6.42 4.65 -6.78
C MET A 184 5.73 5.25 -8.00
N GLN A 185 6.53 5.59 -9.01
CA GLN A 185 6.14 6.21 -10.26
C GLN A 185 6.29 5.22 -11.42
N THR A 186 5.55 5.41 -12.51
CA THR A 186 5.65 4.57 -13.73
C THR A 186 6.03 5.37 -14.97
N ASN A 187 6.16 6.68 -14.84
CA ASN A 187 6.42 7.62 -15.94
C ASN A 187 7.89 7.93 -16.16
N VAL A 188 8.81 7.40 -15.33
CA VAL A 188 10.25 7.54 -15.51
C VAL A 188 10.82 6.18 -15.94
N PRO A 189 11.04 5.94 -17.24
CA PRO A 189 11.52 4.66 -17.73
C PRO A 189 12.94 4.37 -17.21
N HIS A 190 13.24 3.10 -16.93
CA HIS A 190 14.61 2.67 -16.66
C HIS A 190 15.47 2.87 -17.91
N PRO A 191 16.71 3.38 -17.80
CA PRO A 191 17.53 3.77 -18.94
C PRO A 191 17.86 2.61 -19.90
N THR A 192 17.90 1.37 -19.42
CA THR A 192 18.28 0.21 -20.24
C THR A 192 17.22 -0.90 -20.36
N ASP A 193 16.21 -0.92 -19.47
CA ASP A 193 15.24 -2.03 -19.40
C ASP A 193 13.97 -1.61 -18.64
N SER A 194 13.17 -0.77 -19.28
CA SER A 194 11.91 -0.25 -18.73
C SER A 194 10.82 -1.31 -18.57
N VAL A 195 10.94 -2.45 -19.26
CA VAL A 195 9.96 -3.55 -19.18
C VAL A 195 10.14 -4.33 -17.90
N ARG A 196 11.39 -4.64 -17.53
CA ARG A 196 11.71 -5.30 -16.26
C ARG A 196 11.56 -4.35 -15.09
N TRP A 197 11.99 -3.10 -15.25
CA TRP A 197 12.08 -2.11 -14.18
C TRP A 197 11.03 -1.00 -14.35
N ARG A 198 9.76 -1.39 -14.20
CA ARG A 198 8.59 -0.56 -14.54
C ARG A 198 8.31 0.57 -13.55
N TYR A 199 8.77 0.40 -12.31
CA TYR A 199 8.46 1.31 -11.23
C TYR A 199 9.72 2.07 -10.85
N SER A 200 9.64 3.38 -10.71
CA SER A 200 10.73 4.21 -10.25
C SER A 200 10.38 4.89 -8.92
N LEU A 201 11.41 5.30 -8.19
CA LEU A 201 11.30 6.07 -6.98
C LEU A 201 12.27 7.24 -7.08
N ARG A 202 11.76 8.47 -7.02
CA ARG A 202 12.62 9.65 -6.97
C ARG A 202 13.29 9.72 -5.60
N VAL A 203 14.59 9.88 -5.59
CA VAL A 203 15.42 9.81 -4.39
C VAL A 203 16.45 10.93 -4.34
N THR A 204 16.97 11.19 -3.15
CA THR A 204 18.15 12.02 -2.93
C THR A 204 19.18 11.22 -2.14
N PRO A 205 20.43 11.07 -2.64
CA PRO A 205 21.45 10.31 -1.94
C PRO A 205 21.88 11.03 -0.66
N LEU A 206 21.98 10.28 0.44
CA LEU A 206 22.39 10.75 1.76
C LEU A 206 23.79 10.23 2.15
N ALA A 207 24.16 9.04 1.69
CA ALA A 207 25.47 8.44 1.91
C ALA A 207 25.82 7.49 0.76
N SER A 208 27.11 7.36 0.45
CA SER A 208 27.64 6.52 -0.64
C SER A 208 28.97 5.89 -0.24
N VAL A 209 29.12 4.60 -0.52
CA VAL A 209 30.32 3.79 -0.22
C VAL A 209 30.69 2.97 -1.43
N ARG A 210 32.00 2.93 -1.75
CA ARG A 210 32.52 2.03 -2.79
C ARG A 210 32.29 0.58 -2.40
N ALA A 211 32.09 -0.29 -3.38
CA ALA A 211 31.83 -1.70 -3.11
C ALA A 211 32.94 -2.38 -2.30
N SER A 212 34.22 -2.02 -2.53
CA SER A 212 35.38 -2.48 -1.77
C SER A 212 35.36 -2.10 -0.29
N ASP A 213 34.74 -0.97 0.05
CA ASP A 213 34.74 -0.38 1.40
C ASP A 213 33.43 -0.65 2.14
N ALA A 214 32.44 -1.22 1.44
CA ALA A 214 31.10 -1.46 1.94
C ALA A 214 31.10 -2.49 3.10
N ARG A 215 30.50 -2.09 4.23
CA ARG A 215 30.37 -2.95 5.40
C ARG A 215 29.18 -3.88 5.26
N ARG A 216 29.36 -5.14 5.66
CA ARG A 216 28.29 -6.14 5.74
C ARG A 216 27.52 -5.99 7.03
N VAL A 217 26.20 -6.07 6.95
CA VAL A 217 25.31 -6.10 8.11
C VAL A 217 24.74 -7.51 8.25
N ALA A 218 24.94 -8.13 9.41
CA ALA A 218 24.53 -9.50 9.65
C ALA A 218 23.01 -9.63 9.53
N GLY A 219 22.54 -10.66 8.81
CA GLY A 219 21.10 -10.89 8.61
C GLY A 219 20.43 -10.01 7.56
N VAL A 220 21.14 -9.04 6.96
CA VAL A 220 20.65 -8.31 5.78
C VAL A 220 20.83 -9.16 4.53
N ARG A 221 19.76 -9.28 3.75
CA ARG A 221 19.77 -9.92 2.42
C ARG A 221 19.27 -8.94 1.37
N ALA A 222 19.93 -8.93 0.22
CA ALA A 222 19.57 -8.09 -0.92
C ALA A 222 18.20 -8.52 -1.49
N PRO A 223 17.15 -7.68 -1.45
CA PRO A 223 15.86 -8.04 -2.01
C PRO A 223 15.90 -8.00 -3.53
N GLN A 224 15.45 -9.06 -4.21
CA GLN A 224 15.55 -9.12 -5.68
C GLN A 224 14.45 -8.30 -6.34
N GLY A 225 14.87 -7.19 -6.96
CA GLY A 225 14.03 -6.32 -7.79
C GLY A 225 12.82 -5.68 -7.11
N ASN A 226 12.79 -5.72 -5.79
CA ASN A 226 11.69 -5.22 -4.97
C ASN A 226 12.24 -4.34 -3.86
N LEU A 227 11.39 -3.46 -3.36
CA LEU A 227 11.68 -2.67 -2.17
C LEU A 227 11.04 -3.32 -0.95
N VAL A 228 11.84 -3.74 0.01
CA VAL A 228 11.39 -4.48 1.20
C VAL A 228 11.62 -3.65 2.45
N ARG A 229 10.66 -3.64 3.38
CA ARG A 229 10.84 -2.95 4.66
C ARG A 229 11.94 -3.63 5.48
N ALA A 230 12.89 -2.84 5.98
CA ALA A 230 13.92 -3.33 6.89
C ALA A 230 13.29 -3.74 8.22
N LYS A 231 13.84 -4.80 8.83
CA LYS A 231 13.46 -5.22 10.18
C LYS A 231 13.94 -4.19 11.19
N SER A 232 13.14 -3.91 12.21
CA SER A 232 13.42 -2.89 13.24
C SER A 232 14.77 -3.09 13.92
N GLU A 233 15.11 -4.35 14.22
CA GLU A 233 16.34 -4.75 14.89
C GLU A 233 17.60 -4.56 14.06
N LEU A 234 17.48 -4.38 12.74
CA LEU A 234 18.62 -4.14 11.84
C LEU A 234 18.88 -2.66 11.58
N VAL A 235 17.96 -1.77 11.98
CA VAL A 235 17.99 -0.37 11.57
C VAL A 235 19.26 0.33 12.06
N ASP A 236 19.62 0.16 13.34
CA ASP A 236 20.81 0.84 13.90
C ASP A 236 22.11 0.35 13.24
N GLU A 237 22.22 -0.95 12.95
CA GLU A 237 23.38 -1.52 12.25
C GLU A 237 23.50 -1.02 10.81
N LEU A 238 22.37 -0.85 10.10
CA LEU A 238 22.33 -0.27 8.76
C LEU A 238 22.89 1.16 8.75
N TYR A 239 22.50 2.01 9.71
CA TYR A 239 23.04 3.37 9.83
C TYR A 239 24.51 3.36 10.22
N ALA A 240 24.92 2.49 11.17
CA ALA A 240 26.30 2.36 11.58
C ALA A 240 27.23 1.94 10.44
N ALA A 241 26.72 1.19 9.46
CA ALA A 241 27.47 0.82 8.25
C ALA A 241 27.84 2.03 7.37
N LEU A 242 27.13 3.16 7.48
CA LEU A 242 27.28 4.34 6.63
C LEU A 242 27.69 5.62 7.39
N ALA A 243 27.90 5.55 8.71
CA ALA A 243 28.12 6.72 9.56
C ALA A 243 29.31 7.59 9.10
N ASP A 244 30.35 6.97 8.55
CA ASP A 244 31.57 7.64 8.09
C ASP A 244 31.51 8.13 6.62
N HIS A 245 30.36 7.94 5.95
CA HIS A 245 30.20 8.10 4.50
C HIS A 245 29.06 9.03 4.10
N ALA A 246 28.67 9.94 4.99
CA ALA A 246 27.65 10.95 4.75
C ALA A 246 28.07 11.87 3.58
N LEU A 247 27.15 12.11 2.65
CA LEU A 247 27.36 13.08 1.59
C LEU A 247 27.01 14.49 2.10
N PRO A 248 27.73 15.53 1.67
CA PRO A 248 27.32 16.89 1.94
C PRO A 248 25.92 17.12 1.36
N GLN A 249 25.00 17.63 2.19
CA GLN A 249 23.67 18.02 1.71
C GLN A 249 23.88 19.14 0.68
N ALA A 250 23.48 18.89 -0.56
CA ALA A 250 23.44 19.96 -1.56
C ALA A 250 22.47 21.01 -1.04
N ASP A 251 22.94 22.25 -0.84
CA ASP A 251 22.05 23.36 -0.51
C ASP A 251 20.96 23.42 -1.59
N GLU A 252 19.70 23.20 -1.19
CA GLU A 252 18.53 23.17 -2.08
C GLU A 252 18.34 24.49 -2.87
N SER A 253 19.13 25.52 -2.53
CA SER A 253 19.18 26.83 -3.19
C SER A 253 20.02 26.88 -4.49
N SER A 254 20.81 25.86 -4.83
CA SER A 254 21.81 25.95 -5.94
C SER A 254 21.52 25.15 -7.23
N ALA A 255 20.43 24.38 -7.32
CA ALA A 255 20.28 23.35 -8.37
C ALA A 255 19.49 23.78 -9.65
N ALA A 256 19.66 25.02 -10.14
CA ALA A 256 19.00 25.49 -11.37
C ALA A 256 20.00 25.78 -12.53
N ALA A 257 21.02 24.93 -12.70
CA ALA A 257 21.97 25.04 -13.81
C ALA A 257 21.90 23.79 -14.72
N ASP A 258 21.34 24.04 -15.90
CA ASP A 258 21.23 23.29 -17.15
C ASP A 258 22.31 22.20 -17.39
N VAL A 259 21.89 20.94 -17.55
CA VAL A 259 22.74 19.83 -18.03
C VAL A 259 22.12 19.25 -19.30
N GLY A 260 22.84 19.40 -20.40
CA GLY A 260 22.44 18.97 -21.75
C GLY A 260 22.25 17.46 -21.85
N VAL A 261 21.11 17.08 -22.43
CA VAL A 261 20.70 15.68 -22.65
C VAL A 261 21.45 15.12 -23.85
N ALA A 262 22.22 14.04 -23.65
CA ALA A 262 22.86 13.30 -24.73
C ALA A 262 21.85 12.41 -25.47
N GLU A 263 21.91 12.43 -26.79
CA GLU A 263 21.03 11.74 -27.73
C GLU A 263 21.25 10.21 -27.66
N VAL A 264 20.23 9.47 -27.22
CA VAL A 264 20.26 8.01 -27.06
C VAL A 264 19.76 7.35 -28.35
N LEU A 265 20.62 6.53 -28.97
CA LEU A 265 20.32 5.66 -30.10
C LEU A 265 19.17 4.68 -29.75
N GLU A 266 18.05 4.79 -30.48
CA GLU A 266 16.89 3.91 -30.34
C GLU A 266 17.23 2.46 -30.74
N VAL A 267 17.31 1.57 -29.76
CA VAL A 267 17.29 0.13 -29.98
C VAL A 267 15.83 -0.35 -29.86
N PRO A 268 15.29 -1.10 -30.84
CA PRO A 268 13.92 -1.60 -30.75
C PRO A 268 13.79 -2.57 -29.57
N GLY A 269 12.98 -2.18 -28.58
CA GLY A 269 12.81 -2.91 -27.32
C GLY A 269 12.01 -4.21 -27.46
N PRO A 270 12.16 -5.15 -26.51
CA PRO A 270 11.46 -6.43 -26.53
C PRO A 270 9.95 -6.23 -26.37
N GLU A 271 9.20 -6.92 -27.21
CA GLU A 271 7.74 -6.94 -27.26
C GLU A 271 7.15 -7.27 -25.88
N VAL A 272 6.27 -6.42 -25.37
CA VAL A 272 5.52 -6.68 -24.13
C VAL A 272 4.69 -7.94 -24.35
N VAL A 273 5.07 -9.05 -23.72
CA VAL A 273 4.24 -10.25 -23.68
C VAL A 273 3.07 -9.94 -22.75
N LEU A 274 2.04 -9.29 -23.30
CA LEU A 274 0.72 -9.24 -22.71
C LEU A 274 0.34 -10.68 -22.36
N ARG A 275 0.02 -10.93 -21.09
CA ARG A 275 -0.45 -12.26 -20.68
C ARG A 275 -1.72 -12.54 -21.47
N ARG A 276 -1.61 -13.46 -22.41
CA ARG A 276 -2.72 -13.81 -23.28
C ARG A 276 -3.71 -14.66 -22.49
N PRO A 277 -5.02 -14.44 -22.68
CA PRO A 277 -6.02 -15.41 -22.26
C PRO A 277 -5.64 -16.80 -22.75
N ARG A 278 -5.96 -17.82 -21.95
CA ARG A 278 -5.82 -19.22 -22.33
C ARG A 278 -7.00 -20.01 -21.82
N LEU A 279 -7.31 -21.11 -22.50
CA LEU A 279 -8.30 -22.07 -22.03
C LEU A 279 -7.93 -22.56 -20.63
N PHE A 280 -8.94 -22.58 -19.76
CA PHE A 280 -8.80 -23.14 -18.42
C PHE A 280 -8.74 -24.67 -18.53
N ASP A 281 -7.78 -25.26 -17.84
CA ASP A 281 -7.59 -26.70 -17.76
C ASP A 281 -7.99 -27.17 -16.35
N PRO A 282 -9.16 -27.83 -16.19
CA PRO A 282 -9.64 -28.26 -14.88
C PRO A 282 -8.76 -29.36 -14.27
N ASP A 283 -8.05 -30.13 -15.10
CA ASP A 283 -7.21 -31.24 -14.67
C ASP A 283 -5.78 -30.79 -14.33
N ARG A 284 -5.44 -29.52 -14.62
CA ARG A 284 -4.15 -28.95 -14.26
C ARG A 284 -4.03 -28.81 -12.75
N ALA A 285 -3.00 -29.43 -12.18
CA ALA A 285 -2.69 -29.25 -10.77
C ALA A 285 -2.49 -27.75 -10.42
N PRO A 286 -2.96 -27.29 -9.24
CA PRO A 286 -2.70 -25.93 -8.78
C PRO A 286 -1.20 -25.64 -8.71
N THR A 287 -0.80 -24.39 -8.93
CA THR A 287 0.59 -23.99 -8.71
C THR A 287 0.94 -24.16 -7.22
N PRO A 288 1.96 -24.97 -6.88
CA PRO A 288 2.31 -25.25 -5.49
C PRO A 288 2.58 -23.96 -4.72
N ALA A 289 2.22 -23.94 -3.43
CA ALA A 289 2.64 -22.89 -2.52
C ALA A 289 4.16 -22.78 -2.48
N GLU A 290 4.70 -21.72 -3.09
CA GLU A 290 6.12 -21.40 -2.95
C GLU A 290 6.39 -21.01 -1.50
N VAL A 291 7.34 -21.72 -0.89
CA VAL A 291 7.88 -21.32 0.39
C VAL A 291 8.60 -19.99 0.17
N SER A 292 7.97 -18.88 0.55
CA SER A 292 8.75 -17.66 0.70
C SER A 292 9.81 -17.96 1.76
N GLU A 293 11.09 -17.94 1.37
CA GLU A 293 12.23 -18.25 2.27
C GLU A 293 12.26 -17.40 3.56
N GLN A 294 11.39 -16.40 3.67
CA GLN A 294 11.27 -15.46 4.79
C GLN A 294 10.41 -15.95 5.96
N THR A 295 9.73 -17.10 5.88
CA THR A 295 8.83 -17.56 6.96
C THR A 295 9.45 -18.75 7.72
N TRP A 296 10.05 -18.50 8.89
CA TRP A 296 10.58 -19.56 9.77
C TRP A 296 10.02 -19.51 11.20
N VAL A 297 9.81 -20.74 11.73
CA VAL A 297 9.12 -21.17 12.96
C VAL A 297 7.59 -21.01 12.91
N GLY A 298 6.90 -22.08 12.46
CA GLY A 298 5.45 -22.14 12.19
C GLY A 298 5.08 -22.33 10.70
N GLY A 299 6.07 -22.24 9.80
CA GLY A 299 5.88 -22.20 8.34
C GLY A 299 5.16 -23.40 7.74
N GLY A 300 5.35 -24.61 8.27
CA GLY A 300 4.73 -25.82 7.71
C GLY A 300 3.20 -25.83 7.77
N GLU A 301 2.62 -25.39 8.89
CA GLU A 301 1.17 -25.30 9.05
C GLU A 301 0.59 -24.18 8.17
N ALA A 302 1.26 -23.03 8.10
CA ALA A 302 0.86 -21.94 7.22
C ALA A 302 0.91 -22.35 5.73
N LEU A 303 1.94 -23.10 5.33
CA LEU A 303 2.08 -23.63 3.98
C LEU A 303 1.00 -24.66 3.67
N ALA A 304 0.73 -25.59 4.58
CA ALA A 304 -0.33 -26.57 4.44
C ALA A 304 -1.71 -25.88 4.35
N LEU A 305 -1.95 -24.83 5.13
CA LEU A 305 -3.17 -24.03 5.05
C LEU A 305 -3.27 -23.27 3.72
N GLN A 306 -2.16 -22.74 3.21
CA GLN A 306 -2.12 -22.05 1.92
C GLN A 306 -2.34 -23.02 0.76
N GLU A 307 -1.70 -24.19 0.80
CA GLU A 307 -1.87 -25.25 -0.20
C GLU A 307 -3.32 -25.75 -0.20
N LYS A 308 -3.89 -26.02 0.99
CA LYS A 308 -5.31 -26.39 1.12
C LYS A 308 -6.24 -25.31 0.57
N ALA A 309 -5.92 -24.03 0.79
CA ALA A 309 -6.70 -22.93 0.25
C ALA A 309 -6.59 -22.83 -1.29
N ARG A 310 -5.41 -23.07 -1.87
CA ARG A 310 -5.22 -23.11 -3.33
C ARG A 310 -5.94 -24.27 -3.97
N GLN A 311 -5.87 -25.44 -3.33
CA GLN A 311 -6.59 -26.63 -3.76
C GLN A 311 -8.10 -26.39 -3.75
N GLY A 312 -8.65 -25.88 -2.64
CA GLY A 312 -10.08 -25.56 -2.56
C GLY A 312 -10.51 -24.49 -3.56
N HIS A 313 -9.67 -23.50 -3.83
CA HIS A 313 -9.94 -22.48 -4.85
C HIS A 313 -9.95 -23.08 -6.27
N HIS A 314 -8.98 -23.92 -6.64
CA HIS A 314 -8.95 -24.60 -7.93
C HIS A 314 -10.15 -25.54 -8.12
N GLU A 315 -10.56 -26.25 -7.06
CA GLU A 315 -11.76 -27.10 -7.08
C GLU A 315 -13.03 -26.31 -7.42
N ILE A 316 -13.20 -25.10 -6.86
CA ILE A 316 -14.31 -24.21 -7.20
C ILE A 316 -14.26 -23.86 -8.70
N LEU A 317 -13.09 -23.49 -9.23
CA LEU A 317 -12.93 -23.11 -10.64
C LEU A 317 -13.18 -24.29 -11.60
N ALA A 318 -12.68 -25.48 -11.28
CA ALA A 318 -12.91 -26.68 -12.07
C ALA A 318 -14.39 -27.07 -12.12
N ARG A 319 -15.08 -27.02 -10.98
CA ARG A 319 -16.53 -27.24 -10.92
C ARG A 319 -17.28 -26.18 -11.72
N LEU A 320 -16.87 -24.91 -11.63
CA LEU A 320 -17.51 -23.81 -12.36
C LEU A 320 -17.37 -24.00 -13.87
N ALA A 321 -16.17 -24.30 -14.35
CA ALA A 321 -15.94 -24.54 -15.77
C ALA A 321 -16.82 -25.67 -16.32
N GLY A 322 -16.95 -26.78 -15.59
CA GLY A 322 -17.84 -27.88 -15.95
C GLY A 322 -19.32 -27.47 -15.97
N HIS A 323 -19.77 -26.71 -14.97
CA HIS A 323 -21.14 -26.20 -14.91
C HIS A 323 -21.48 -25.28 -16.08
N LEU A 324 -20.62 -24.30 -16.37
CA LEU A 324 -20.80 -23.38 -17.50
C LEU A 324 -20.87 -24.15 -18.83
N GLN A 325 -20.01 -25.14 -19.02
CA GLN A 325 -20.04 -25.99 -20.21
C GLN A 325 -21.34 -26.80 -20.32
N HIS A 326 -21.84 -27.36 -19.21
CA HIS A 326 -23.13 -28.08 -19.19
C HIS A 326 -24.31 -27.16 -19.51
N GLN A 327 -24.24 -25.88 -19.16
CA GLN A 327 -25.23 -24.85 -19.50
C GLN A 327 -25.07 -24.31 -20.93
N GLY A 328 -24.15 -24.84 -21.73
CA GLY A 328 -23.95 -24.43 -23.13
C GLY A 328 -23.21 -23.10 -23.29
N TRP A 329 -22.48 -22.65 -22.27
CA TRP A 329 -21.62 -21.47 -22.37
C TRP A 329 -20.36 -21.80 -23.19
N SER A 330 -19.62 -20.77 -23.61
CA SER A 330 -18.32 -20.99 -24.22
C SER A 330 -17.36 -21.69 -23.25
N LEU A 331 -16.30 -22.32 -23.80
CA LEU A 331 -15.22 -22.83 -22.97
C LEU A 331 -14.69 -21.72 -22.07
N ALA A 332 -14.43 -22.07 -20.81
CA ALA A 332 -13.92 -21.14 -19.82
C ALA A 332 -12.45 -20.84 -20.09
N GLU A 333 -12.07 -19.57 -19.97
CA GLU A 333 -10.71 -19.09 -20.12
C GLU A 333 -10.23 -18.40 -18.84
N GLU A 334 -8.93 -18.42 -18.60
CA GLU A 334 -8.28 -17.70 -17.50
C GLU A 334 -7.23 -16.71 -18.06
N ILE A 335 -6.91 -15.69 -17.28
CA ILE A 335 -5.72 -14.86 -17.51
C ILE A 335 -4.81 -15.07 -16.30
N PRO A 336 -3.67 -15.77 -16.46
CA PRO A 336 -2.83 -16.14 -15.32
C PRO A 336 -2.46 -14.97 -14.40
N MET A 337 -2.81 -15.14 -13.12
CA MET A 337 -2.67 -14.17 -12.03
C MET A 337 -3.47 -12.86 -12.21
N ALA A 338 -4.44 -12.82 -13.11
CA ALA A 338 -5.17 -11.59 -13.43
C ALA A 338 -6.68 -11.77 -13.56
N VAL A 339 -7.20 -12.90 -14.04
CA VAL A 339 -8.63 -13.21 -14.04
C VAL A 339 -8.77 -14.70 -13.76
N ASP A 340 -9.51 -15.05 -12.70
CA ASP A 340 -9.73 -16.45 -12.32
C ASP A 340 -10.37 -17.21 -13.48
N LEU A 341 -11.56 -16.79 -13.90
CA LEU A 341 -12.25 -17.32 -15.07
C LEU A 341 -13.06 -16.24 -15.79
N TRP A 342 -13.25 -16.43 -17.09
CA TRP A 342 -14.32 -15.79 -17.85
C TRP A 342 -14.91 -16.75 -18.88
N SER A 343 -16.17 -16.53 -19.22
CA SER A 343 -16.87 -17.27 -20.27
C SER A 343 -17.94 -16.39 -20.93
N THR A 344 -18.47 -16.82 -22.07
CA THR A 344 -19.53 -16.14 -22.80
C THR A 344 -20.83 -16.92 -22.66
N SER A 345 -21.81 -16.30 -22.01
CA SER A 345 -23.20 -16.76 -21.98
C SER A 345 -23.82 -16.60 -23.37
N PRO A 346 -24.62 -17.57 -23.84
CA PRO A 346 -25.38 -17.43 -25.08
C PRO A 346 -26.42 -16.29 -25.04
N HIS A 347 -26.79 -15.82 -23.84
CA HIS A 347 -27.87 -14.84 -23.65
C HIS A 347 -27.36 -13.47 -23.21
N VAL A 348 -26.36 -13.43 -22.32
CA VAL A 348 -25.93 -12.17 -21.67
C VAL A 348 -24.56 -11.69 -22.14
N GLY A 349 -23.83 -12.50 -22.92
CA GLY A 349 -22.49 -12.18 -23.38
C GLY A 349 -21.42 -12.55 -22.35
N ARG A 350 -20.32 -11.80 -22.33
CA ARG A 350 -19.14 -12.14 -21.53
C ARG A 350 -19.37 -11.87 -20.04
N VAL A 351 -18.97 -12.84 -19.20
CA VAL A 351 -19.02 -12.75 -17.74
C VAL A 351 -17.64 -13.03 -17.17
N LEU A 352 -17.18 -12.17 -16.26
CA LEU A 352 -15.94 -12.34 -15.49
C LEU A 352 -16.28 -12.92 -14.11
N PHE A 353 -15.58 -13.98 -13.73
CA PHE A 353 -15.78 -14.69 -12.47
C PHE A 353 -14.57 -14.50 -11.56
N GLU A 354 -14.83 -14.36 -10.27
CA GLU A 354 -13.83 -14.37 -9.19
C GLU A 354 -14.29 -15.37 -8.13
N ALA A 355 -13.45 -16.34 -7.77
CA ALA A 355 -13.80 -17.36 -6.80
C ALA A 355 -13.19 -17.10 -5.42
N LYS A 356 -14.00 -17.15 -4.37
CA LYS A 356 -13.56 -16.93 -2.97
C LYS A 356 -14.05 -18.04 -2.05
N THR A 357 -13.11 -18.60 -1.29
CA THR A 357 -13.41 -19.45 -0.13
C THR A 357 -13.85 -18.58 1.06
N VAL A 358 -15.08 -18.74 1.52
CA VAL A 358 -15.74 -17.94 2.53
C VAL A 358 -15.97 -18.73 3.82
N ARG A 359 -15.73 -18.07 4.96
CA ARG A 359 -16.03 -18.54 6.32
C ARG A 359 -16.64 -17.39 7.11
N GLU A 360 -17.36 -17.69 8.17
CA GLU A 360 -18.00 -16.68 9.04
C GLU A 360 -17.03 -15.55 9.44
N GLN A 361 -15.82 -15.92 9.87
CA GLN A 361 -14.78 -14.98 10.31
C GLN A 361 -14.15 -14.12 9.19
N ASN A 362 -14.31 -14.47 7.91
CA ASN A 362 -13.64 -13.79 6.80
C ASN A 362 -14.59 -13.26 5.71
N VAL A 363 -15.90 -13.48 5.83
CA VAL A 363 -16.88 -13.17 4.78
C VAL A 363 -16.85 -11.71 4.33
N VAL A 364 -16.69 -10.77 5.27
CA VAL A 364 -16.57 -9.34 4.94
C VAL A 364 -15.28 -9.04 4.20
N LYS A 365 -14.17 -9.68 4.59
CA LYS A 365 -12.87 -9.48 3.93
C LYS A 365 -12.90 -10.06 2.52
N GLN A 366 -13.43 -11.26 2.35
CA GLN A 366 -13.46 -11.95 1.05
C GLN A 366 -14.43 -11.30 0.07
N SER A 367 -15.63 -10.90 0.50
CA SER A 367 -16.58 -10.17 -0.35
C SER A 367 -16.01 -8.83 -0.85
N ARG A 368 -15.33 -8.07 0.02
CA ARG A 368 -14.66 -6.83 -0.38
C ARG A 368 -13.50 -7.06 -1.35
N ALA A 369 -12.69 -8.09 -1.10
CA ALA A 369 -11.57 -8.43 -1.98
C ALA A 369 -12.07 -8.87 -3.36
N GLY A 370 -13.07 -9.77 -3.39
CA GLY A 370 -13.65 -10.25 -4.64
C GLY A 370 -14.31 -9.15 -5.46
N LEU A 371 -15.06 -8.23 -4.82
CA LEU A 371 -15.61 -7.05 -5.50
C LEU A 371 -14.51 -6.17 -6.10
N ALA A 372 -13.46 -5.87 -5.34
CA ALA A 372 -12.36 -5.02 -5.82
C ALA A 372 -11.66 -5.65 -7.04
N GLN A 373 -11.40 -6.95 -6.99
CA GLN A 373 -10.79 -7.69 -8.10
C GLN A 373 -11.69 -7.71 -9.33
N LEU A 374 -12.98 -8.02 -9.20
CA LEU A 374 -13.92 -8.02 -10.33
C LEU A 374 -13.98 -6.66 -11.04
N LEU A 375 -13.99 -5.56 -10.27
CA LEU A 375 -13.96 -4.21 -10.84
C LEU A 375 -12.63 -3.92 -11.55
N GLU A 376 -11.50 -4.36 -10.98
CA GLU A 376 -10.18 -4.27 -11.61
C GLU A 376 -10.12 -5.09 -12.91
N TYR A 377 -10.67 -6.30 -12.92
CA TYR A 377 -10.71 -7.17 -14.10
C TYR A 377 -11.49 -6.52 -15.24
N ARG A 378 -12.67 -5.96 -14.94
CA ARG A 378 -13.48 -5.24 -15.92
C ARG A 378 -12.71 -4.06 -16.52
N LEU A 379 -11.94 -3.34 -15.70
CA LEU A 379 -11.19 -2.16 -16.14
C LEU A 379 -9.94 -2.51 -16.97
N LEU A 380 -9.20 -3.56 -16.59
CA LEU A 380 -7.90 -3.89 -17.19
C LEU A 380 -7.98 -4.96 -18.30
N HIS A 381 -8.98 -5.85 -18.24
CA HIS A 381 -9.06 -7.05 -19.08
C HIS A 381 -10.44 -7.29 -19.70
N GLY A 382 -11.43 -6.50 -19.32
CA GLY A 382 -12.81 -6.60 -19.77
C GLY A 382 -13.28 -5.44 -20.64
N ALA A 383 -14.57 -5.47 -20.96
CA ALA A 383 -15.32 -4.36 -21.48
C ALA A 383 -16.25 -3.78 -20.40
N PRO A 384 -16.66 -2.51 -20.49
CA PRO A 384 -17.64 -1.92 -19.56
C PRO A 384 -18.97 -2.69 -19.47
N THR A 385 -19.30 -3.47 -20.50
CA THR A 385 -20.51 -4.29 -20.62
C THR A 385 -20.36 -5.71 -20.07
N ASP A 386 -19.15 -6.15 -19.72
CA ASP A 386 -18.94 -7.51 -19.19
C ASP A 386 -19.65 -7.64 -17.84
N ALA A 387 -20.46 -8.69 -17.66
CA ALA A 387 -21.10 -8.94 -16.37
C ALA A 387 -20.08 -9.47 -15.35
N LEU A 388 -20.33 -9.27 -14.07
CA LEU A 388 -19.44 -9.70 -12.98
C LEU A 388 -20.14 -10.71 -12.08
N CYS A 389 -19.43 -11.76 -11.70
CA CYS A 389 -19.93 -12.78 -10.81
C CYS A 389 -18.90 -13.14 -9.73
N LEU A 390 -19.27 -12.96 -8.47
CA LEU A 390 -18.52 -13.48 -7.33
C LEU A 390 -19.01 -14.89 -7.03
N VAL A 391 -18.09 -15.85 -7.06
CA VAL A 391 -18.36 -17.26 -6.82
C VAL A 391 -17.84 -17.63 -5.43
N THR A 392 -18.67 -18.24 -4.58
CA THR A 392 -18.27 -18.60 -3.21
C THR A 392 -18.66 -20.02 -2.85
N ASP A 393 -17.91 -20.65 -1.95
CA ASP A 393 -18.20 -22.00 -1.42
C ASP A 393 -19.13 -22.01 -0.18
N ALA A 394 -19.62 -20.84 0.20
CA ALA A 394 -20.58 -20.64 1.28
C ALA A 394 -21.45 -19.40 0.99
N PRO A 395 -22.70 -19.36 1.48
CA PRO A 395 -23.58 -18.21 1.27
C PRO A 395 -23.06 -16.96 1.99
N LEU A 396 -23.21 -15.80 1.35
CA LEU A 396 -22.98 -14.51 1.98
C LEU A 396 -24.17 -14.10 2.87
N PRO A 397 -23.97 -13.25 3.90
CA PRO A 397 -25.08 -12.60 4.59
C PRO A 397 -25.99 -11.84 3.59
N ALA A 398 -27.31 -11.87 3.81
CA ALA A 398 -28.28 -11.28 2.88
C ALA A 398 -28.00 -9.79 2.56
N GLU A 399 -27.58 -9.01 3.55
CA GLU A 399 -27.17 -7.60 3.37
C GLU A 399 -26.00 -7.44 2.39
N ARG A 400 -25.05 -8.39 2.41
CA ARG A 400 -23.88 -8.37 1.51
C ARG A 400 -24.25 -8.81 0.10
N ALA A 401 -25.07 -9.84 -0.03
CA ALA A 401 -25.58 -10.27 -1.34
C ALA A 401 -26.41 -9.17 -2.01
N SER A 402 -27.21 -8.44 -1.23
CA SER A 402 -27.99 -7.28 -1.69
C SER A 402 -27.09 -6.12 -2.11
N LEU A 403 -26.07 -5.77 -1.30
CA LEU A 403 -25.10 -4.74 -1.67
C LEU A 403 -24.36 -5.07 -2.98
N LEU A 404 -23.98 -6.33 -3.17
CA LEU A 404 -23.31 -6.76 -4.42
C LEU A 404 -24.26 -6.69 -5.61
N GLN A 405 -25.55 -7.01 -5.42
CA GLN A 405 -26.58 -6.83 -6.44
C GLN A 405 -26.73 -5.35 -6.84
N ASP A 406 -26.79 -4.44 -5.86
CA ASP A 406 -26.88 -2.98 -6.11
C ASP A 406 -25.67 -2.44 -6.89
N LEU A 407 -24.55 -3.15 -6.83
CA LEU A 407 -23.32 -2.85 -7.57
C LEU A 407 -23.19 -3.63 -8.90
N ASP A 408 -24.28 -4.25 -9.36
CA ASP A 408 -24.33 -5.07 -10.59
C ASP A 408 -23.36 -6.27 -10.57
N VAL A 409 -23.22 -6.91 -9.40
CA VAL A 409 -22.41 -8.13 -9.22
C VAL A 409 -23.32 -9.31 -8.84
N ALA A 410 -23.31 -10.34 -9.68
CA ALA A 410 -23.94 -11.61 -9.38
C ALA A 410 -23.22 -12.33 -8.24
N VAL A 411 -23.95 -13.05 -7.40
CA VAL A 411 -23.39 -13.93 -6.37
C VAL A 411 -23.86 -15.36 -6.62
N LEU A 412 -22.91 -16.23 -6.92
CA LEU A 412 -23.15 -17.64 -7.18
C LEU A 412 -22.49 -18.47 -6.06
N VAL A 413 -23.27 -19.31 -5.41
CA VAL A 413 -22.78 -20.18 -4.33
C VAL A 413 -22.65 -21.59 -4.86
N VAL A 414 -21.52 -22.23 -4.57
CA VAL A 414 -21.29 -23.64 -4.84
C VAL A 414 -21.23 -24.41 -3.53
N ASP A 415 -22.09 -25.42 -3.36
CA ASP A 415 -22.11 -26.28 -2.18
C ASP A 415 -22.06 -27.76 -2.61
N GLU A 416 -22.42 -28.68 -1.72
CA GLU A 416 -22.48 -30.11 -2.03
C GLU A 416 -23.67 -30.50 -2.93
N HIS A 417 -24.70 -29.66 -3.01
CA HIS A 417 -25.93 -29.91 -3.76
C HIS A 417 -25.90 -29.30 -5.17
N GLY A 418 -25.04 -28.32 -5.42
CA GLY A 418 -24.85 -27.78 -6.77
C GLY A 418 -24.51 -26.29 -6.77
N TRP A 419 -25.21 -25.56 -7.64
CA TRP A 419 -24.99 -24.15 -7.92
C TRP A 419 -26.26 -23.36 -7.58
N VAL A 420 -26.16 -22.44 -6.63
CA VAL A 420 -27.29 -21.67 -6.13
C VAL A 420 -27.10 -20.20 -6.46
N ALA A 421 -28.07 -19.62 -7.18
CA ALA A 421 -28.11 -18.20 -7.48
C ALA A 421 -28.56 -17.42 -6.23
N GLN A 422 -27.61 -16.81 -5.51
CA GLN A 422 -27.90 -16.23 -4.20
C GLN A 422 -28.61 -14.87 -4.30
N ASN A 423 -28.37 -14.09 -5.36
CA ASN A 423 -29.03 -12.80 -5.59
C ASN A 423 -29.77 -12.77 -6.94
N ALA A 424 -30.62 -11.75 -7.16
CA ALA A 424 -31.41 -11.66 -8.38
C ALA A 424 -30.53 -11.56 -9.63
N ARG A 425 -29.37 -10.89 -9.50
CA ARG A 425 -28.42 -10.75 -10.59
C ARG A 425 -27.86 -12.09 -11.07
N ALA A 426 -27.55 -13.02 -10.16
CA ALA A 426 -27.12 -14.36 -10.55
C ALA A 426 -28.21 -15.17 -11.29
N ARG A 427 -29.49 -14.94 -10.96
CA ARG A 427 -30.63 -15.56 -11.65
C ARG A 427 -30.81 -15.01 -13.05
N GLU A 428 -30.67 -13.70 -13.22
CA GLU A 428 -30.70 -13.05 -14.53
C GLU A 428 -29.59 -13.54 -15.47
N LEU A 429 -28.45 -13.96 -14.90
CA LEU A 429 -27.35 -14.58 -15.65
C LEU A 429 -27.55 -16.08 -15.88
N GLU A 430 -28.64 -16.69 -15.39
CA GLU A 430 -28.94 -18.12 -15.53
C GLU A 430 -27.83 -19.02 -14.98
N LEU A 431 -27.16 -18.58 -13.90
CA LEU A 431 -25.96 -19.24 -13.37
C LEU A 431 -26.23 -20.36 -12.36
N GLY A 432 -27.45 -20.51 -11.85
CA GLY A 432 -27.75 -21.50 -10.81
C GLY A 432 -29.24 -21.66 -10.58
N GLU A 433 -29.58 -22.67 -9.78
CA GLU A 433 -30.95 -22.89 -9.36
C GLU A 433 -31.39 -21.79 -8.38
N ASP A 434 -32.69 -21.53 -8.37
CA ASP A 434 -33.27 -20.66 -7.37
C ASP A 434 -33.01 -21.22 -5.98
N THR A 435 -32.43 -20.41 -5.10
CA THR A 435 -32.45 -20.73 -3.68
C THR A 435 -33.91 -21.02 -3.30
N PRO A 436 -34.25 -22.22 -2.80
CA PRO A 436 -35.60 -22.48 -2.32
C PRO A 436 -35.85 -21.38 -1.30
N ALA A 437 -36.85 -20.53 -1.56
CA ALA A 437 -37.17 -19.40 -0.72
C ALA A 437 -37.19 -19.93 0.71
N ALA A 438 -36.20 -19.53 1.51
CA ALA A 438 -36.04 -20.05 2.86
C ALA A 438 -37.40 -19.87 3.50
N ALA A 439 -38.11 -20.98 3.72
CA ALA A 439 -39.49 -20.95 4.17
C ALA A 439 -39.46 -20.07 5.41
N ASP A 440 -40.08 -18.89 5.34
CA ASP A 440 -40.01 -17.85 6.36
C ASP A 440 -40.12 -18.52 7.73
N GLU A 441 -38.98 -18.76 8.39
CA GLU A 441 -39.02 -19.23 9.76
C GLU A 441 -39.61 -18.04 10.50
N PRO A 442 -40.79 -18.18 11.12
CA PRO A 442 -41.45 -17.07 11.75
C PRO A 442 -40.50 -16.56 12.82
N THR A 443 -39.90 -15.40 12.55
CA THR A 443 -39.05 -14.68 13.50
C THR A 443 -39.81 -14.61 14.81
N GLY A 444 -39.32 -15.34 15.80
CA GLY A 444 -39.88 -15.44 17.14
C GLY A 444 -39.74 -14.12 17.89
N ALA A 445 -40.47 -13.10 17.44
CA ALA A 445 -40.65 -11.83 18.11
C ALA A 445 -41.87 -11.90 19.04
N ALA A 446 -41.89 -12.86 19.98
CA ALA A 446 -42.89 -12.91 21.04
C ALA A 446 -42.41 -13.80 22.20
N ARG A 447 -41.44 -13.33 22.99
CA ARG A 447 -41.14 -13.86 24.35
C ARG A 447 -40.17 -12.95 25.11
N HIS A 448 -40.57 -11.70 25.37
CA HIS A 448 -39.97 -10.89 26.43
C HIS A 448 -40.87 -9.71 26.84
N ARG A 449 -42.12 -10.01 27.18
CA ARG A 449 -42.99 -9.13 27.97
C ARG A 449 -43.86 -10.05 28.81
N ASP A 450 -43.44 -10.27 30.05
CA ASP A 450 -44.25 -10.62 31.22
C ASP A 450 -43.30 -11.17 32.28
N LEU A 451 -42.74 -10.28 33.11
CA LEU A 451 -42.17 -10.59 34.43
C LEU A 451 -41.75 -9.29 35.14
N ILE A 452 -42.66 -8.32 35.26
CA ILE A 452 -42.56 -7.26 36.29
C ILE A 452 -43.99 -6.92 36.75
N GLY A 453 -44.31 -7.23 38.01
CA GLY A 453 -45.36 -6.52 38.75
C GLY A 453 -46.37 -7.37 39.52
N ALA A 454 -45.99 -7.91 40.68
CA ALA A 454 -46.93 -8.14 41.79
C ALA A 454 -46.17 -8.22 43.13
N SER A 455 -46.07 -7.09 43.82
CA SER A 455 -45.81 -7.02 45.27
C SER A 455 -46.33 -5.67 45.77
N SER A 456 -47.59 -5.68 46.23
CA SER A 456 -48.18 -4.72 47.16
C SER A 456 -49.59 -5.21 47.49
N LEU A 457 -49.71 -6.02 48.54
CA LEU A 457 -50.67 -5.94 49.66
C LEU A 457 -50.50 -7.16 50.57
#